data_AF-A0A4S2QAF3-F1
#
_entry.id   AF-A0A4S2QAF3-F1
#
_cell.length_a   1.000
_cell.length_b   1.000
_cell.length_c   1.000
_cell.angle_alpha   90.00
_cell.angle_beta   90.00
_cell.angle_gamma   90.00
#
_symmetry.space_group_name_H-M   'P 1'
#
loop_
_entity.id
_entity.type
_entity.pdbx_description
1 polymer ?
#
loop_
_entity_poly.entity_id
_entity_poly.type
_entity_poly.pdbx_seq_one_letter_code
_entity_poly.pdbx_strand_id
1 'polypeptide(L)'
;MFTLTVFSTLFLVFNRWTASQRQSAVKIYHDFQALQIAENQAQRQFLGLSCEQQVKQNGIAFQIQCQGNRVVIRSPQGEFSLKNE
;
A
#
# COMPACT_ATOMS: atom_id res chain seq x y z
N MET A 1 9.34 12.53 42.52
CA MET A 1 7.93 12.35 42.10
C MET A 1 7.59 13.16 40.85
N PHE A 2 7.75 14.49 40.84
CA PHE A 2 7.49 15.33 39.65
C PHE A 2 8.25 14.91 38.38
N THR A 3 9.53 14.55 38.51
CA THR A 3 10.37 14.12 37.37
C THR A 3 9.86 12.85 36.70
N LEU A 4 9.36 11.88 37.49
CA LEU A 4 8.80 10.64 36.98
C LEU A 4 7.49 10.90 36.23
N THR A 5 6.62 11.75 36.77
CA THR A 5 5.35 12.11 36.11
C THR A 5 5.59 12.77 34.76
N VAL A 6 6.55 13.71 34.68
CA VAL A 6 6.93 14.40 33.43
C VAL A 6 7.54 13.42 32.42
N PHE A 7 8.43 12.53 32.86
CA PHE A 7 9.02 11.52 31.97
C PHE A 7 7.96 10.56 31.44
N SER A 8 7.07 10.06 32.30
CA SER A 8 6.00 9.14 31.92
C SER A 8 5.02 9.76 30.94
N THR A 9 4.63 11.03 31.11
CA THR A 9 3.75 11.71 30.15
C THR A 9 4.41 11.92 28.80
N LEU A 10 5.66 12.39 28.77
CA LEU A 10 6.43 12.54 27.53
C LEU A 10 6.62 11.20 26.81
N PHE A 11 6.96 10.15 27.55
CA PHE A 11 7.14 8.81 27.00
C PHE A 11 5.86 8.28 26.36
N LEU A 12 4.70 8.44 27.01
CA LEU A 12 3.42 7.98 26.47
C LEU A 12 3.01 8.75 25.21
N VAL A 13 3.20 10.07 25.18
CA VAL A 13 2.90 10.89 24.01
C VAL A 13 3.79 10.49 22.83
N PHE A 14 5.09 10.34 23.06
CA PHE A 14 6.03 9.93 22.02
C PHE A 14 5.70 8.55 21.46
N ASN A 15 5.44 7.55 22.32
CA ASN A 15 5.08 6.21 21.87
C ASN A 15 3.78 6.19 21.05
N ARG A 16 2.76 6.96 21.45
CA ARG A 16 1.51 7.09 20.68
C ARG A 16 1.76 7.70 19.31
N TRP A 17 2.57 8.75 19.24
CA TRP A 17 2.93 9.40 17.98
C TRP A 17 3.74 8.46 17.07
N THR A 18 4.76 7.78 17.59
CA THR A 18 5.57 6.80 16.84
C THR A 18 4.71 5.64 16.32
N ALA A 19 3.76 5.14 17.11
CA ALA A 19 2.83 4.11 16.67
C ALA A 19 1.97 4.59 15.48
N SER A 20 1.46 5.82 15.55
CA SER A 20 0.72 6.44 14.45
C SER A 20 1.59 6.62 13.19
N GLN A 21 2.81 7.14 13.35
CA GLN A 21 3.74 7.33 12.23
C GLN A 21 4.14 6.01 11.56
N ARG A 22 4.31 4.93 12.34
CA ARG A 22 4.60 3.59 11.81
C ARG A 22 3.43 3.06 10.97
N GLN A 23 2.19 3.30 11.37
CA GLN A 23 1.02 2.93 10.57
C GLN A 23 0.98 3.68 9.24
N SER A 24 1.33 4.97 9.22
CA SER A 24 1.41 5.76 7.98
C SER A 24 2.47 5.21 7.01
N ALA A 25 3.67 4.87 7.49
CA ALA A 25 4.74 4.34 6.65
C ALA A 25 4.37 2.98 6.02
N VAL A 26 3.72 2.10 6.77
CA VAL A 26 3.24 0.80 6.27
C VAL A 26 2.20 0.99 5.16
N LYS A 27 1.26 1.92 5.34
CA LYS A 27 0.26 2.22 4.31
C LYS A 27 0.93 2.70 3.00
N ILE A 28 1.84 3.67 3.09
CA ILE A 28 2.58 4.19 1.94
C ILE A 28 3.31 3.07 1.20
N TYR A 29 3.98 2.19 1.95
CA TYR A 29 4.69 1.04 1.36
C TYR A 29 3.76 0.08 0.60
N HIS A 30 2.54 -0.14 1.09
CA HIS A 30 1.56 -0.97 0.40
C HIS A 30 0.97 -0.29 -0.84
N ASP A 31 0.72 1.02 -0.76
CA ASP A 31 0.26 1.81 -1.91
C ASP A 31 1.30 1.79 -3.04
N PHE A 32 2.59 1.89 -2.71
CA PHE A 32 3.68 1.77 -3.70
C PHE A 32 3.75 0.38 -4.36
N GLN A 33 3.54 -0.70 -3.60
CA GLN A 33 3.51 -2.05 -4.19
C GLN A 33 2.33 -2.22 -5.16
N ALA A 34 1.15 -1.71 -4.79
CA ALA A 34 0.00 -1.74 -5.68
C ALA A 34 0.27 -0.92 -6.95
N LEU A 35 0.87 0.28 -6.83
CA LEU A 35 1.24 1.09 -7.98
C LEU A 35 2.19 0.36 -8.95
N GLN A 36 3.26 -0.27 -8.45
CA GLN A 36 4.21 -1.01 -9.29
C GLN A 36 3.55 -2.17 -10.05
N ILE A 37 2.64 -2.89 -9.38
CA ILE A 37 1.86 -3.94 -10.03
C ILE A 37 0.96 -3.31 -11.11
N ALA A 38 0.34 -2.16 -10.85
CA ALA A 38 -0.55 -1.50 -11.81
C ALA A 38 0.19 -1.05 -13.06
N GLU A 39 1.36 -0.44 -12.89
CA GLU A 39 2.24 -0.02 -13.98
C GLU A 39 2.70 -1.22 -14.83
N ASN A 40 3.02 -2.35 -14.19
CA ASN A 40 3.37 -3.55 -14.91
C ASN A 40 2.21 -4.07 -15.78
N GLN A 41 0.99 -4.10 -15.25
CA GLN A 41 -0.18 -4.54 -16.01
C GLN A 41 -0.52 -3.56 -17.15
N ALA A 42 -0.39 -2.26 -16.90
CA ALA A 42 -0.49 -1.22 -17.91
C ALA A 42 0.50 -1.46 -19.08
N GLN A 43 1.75 -1.77 -18.77
CA GLN A 43 2.77 -2.10 -19.78
C GLN A 43 2.42 -3.39 -20.54
N ARG A 44 1.90 -4.42 -19.87
CA ARG A 44 1.42 -5.64 -20.53
C ARG A 44 0.31 -5.35 -21.52
N GLN A 45 -0.67 -4.52 -21.13
CA GLN A 45 -1.75 -4.11 -22.02
C GLN A 45 -1.21 -3.33 -23.24
N PHE A 46 -0.26 -2.42 -23.03
CA PHE A 46 0.40 -1.69 -24.11
C PHE A 46 1.11 -2.63 -25.11
N LEU A 47 1.71 -3.71 -24.61
CA LEU A 47 2.36 -4.74 -25.43
C LEU A 47 1.36 -5.76 -26.04
N GLY A 48 0.05 -5.59 -25.82
CA GLY A 48 -0.97 -6.53 -26.29
C GLY A 48 -0.99 -7.87 -25.55
N LEU A 49 -0.34 -7.95 -24.39
CA LEU A 49 -0.31 -9.16 -23.55
C LEU A 49 -1.56 -9.28 -22.68
N SER A 50 -1.90 -10.50 -22.29
CA SER A 50 -3.01 -10.74 -21.36
C SER A 50 -2.71 -10.13 -19.98
N CYS A 51 -3.74 -9.52 -19.40
CA CYS A 51 -3.74 -9.06 -18.01
C CYS A 51 -3.68 -10.26 -17.07
N GLU A 52 -2.85 -10.17 -16.06
CA GLU A 52 -2.78 -11.18 -15.00
C GLU A 52 -3.97 -11.00 -14.06
N GLN A 53 -4.46 -12.10 -13.48
CA GLN A 53 -5.58 -12.06 -12.54
C GLN A 53 -5.13 -11.93 -11.08
N GLN A 54 -3.92 -12.40 -10.78
CA GLN A 54 -3.38 -12.40 -9.43
C GLN A 54 -1.86 -12.38 -9.44
N VAL A 55 -1.26 -11.61 -8.54
CA VAL A 55 0.17 -11.60 -8.26
C VAL A 55 0.40 -11.73 -6.76
N LYS A 56 1.44 -12.46 -6.36
CA LYS A 56 1.86 -12.55 -4.95
C LYS A 56 3.22 -11.87 -4.77
N GLN A 57 3.29 -10.83 -3.96
CA GLN A 57 4.54 -10.15 -3.60
C GLN A 57 4.66 -10.02 -2.09
N ASN A 58 5.85 -10.30 -1.55
CA ASN A 58 6.14 -10.18 -0.11
C ASN A 58 5.12 -10.90 0.79
N GLY A 59 4.61 -12.04 0.33
CA GLY A 59 3.60 -12.84 1.05
C GLY A 59 2.16 -12.35 0.89
N ILE A 60 1.91 -11.20 0.25
CA ILE A 60 0.59 -10.62 0.06
C ILE A 60 0.07 -10.98 -1.33
N ALA A 61 -1.18 -11.43 -1.41
CA ALA A 61 -1.88 -11.68 -2.66
C ALA A 61 -2.60 -10.41 -3.12
N PHE A 62 -2.34 -10.02 -4.36
CA PHE A 62 -2.97 -8.91 -5.06
C PHE A 62 -3.85 -9.46 -6.17
N GLN A 63 -5.13 -9.18 -6.14
CA GLN A 63 -6.05 -9.50 -7.22
C GLN A 63 -6.05 -8.34 -8.21
N ILE A 64 -5.99 -8.66 -9.50
CA ILE A 64 -5.82 -7.69 -10.56
C ILE A 64 -7.03 -7.81 -11.49
N GLN A 65 -7.59 -6.66 -11.86
CA GLN A 65 -8.67 -6.55 -12.82
C GLN A 65 -8.36 -5.43 -13.80
N CYS A 66 -8.04 -5.79 -15.03
CA CYS A 66 -7.91 -4.84 -16.13
C CYS A 66 -9.27 -4.65 -16.83
N GLN A 67 -9.74 -3.41 -16.89
CA GLN A 67 -10.97 -3.00 -17.56
C GLN A 67 -10.65 -1.92 -18.60
N GLY A 68 -10.37 -2.33 -19.84
CA GLY A 68 -9.96 -1.40 -20.90
C GLY A 68 -8.72 -0.60 -20.49
N ASN A 69 -8.84 0.72 -20.34
CA ASN A 69 -7.74 1.62 -19.94
C ASN A 69 -7.57 1.81 -18.42
N ARG A 70 -8.12 0.90 -17.61
CA ARG A 70 -8.07 0.99 -16.15
C ARG A 70 -7.58 -0.32 -15.55
N VAL A 71 -6.58 -0.25 -14.68
CA VAL A 71 -6.07 -1.38 -13.90
C VAL A 71 -6.50 -1.18 -12.44
N VAL A 72 -7.25 -2.15 -11.91
CA VAL A 72 -7.69 -2.17 -10.52
C VAL A 72 -6.97 -3.29 -9.78
N ILE A 73 -6.45 -2.97 -8.60
CA ILE A 73 -5.71 -3.89 -7.75
C ILE A 73 -6.37 -3.93 -6.38
N ARG A 74 -6.71 -5.14 -5.94
CA ARG A 74 -7.29 -5.39 -4.62
C ARG A 74 -6.30 -6.15 -3.77
N SER A 75 -6.05 -5.64 -2.57
CA SER A 75 -5.23 -6.27 -1.54
C SER A 75 -5.96 -6.22 -0.19
N PRO A 76 -5.47 -6.93 0.85
CA PRO A 76 -6.00 -6.81 2.20
C PRO A 76 -5.92 -5.37 2.77
N GLN A 77 -5.08 -4.49 2.20
CA GLN A 77 -4.96 -3.10 2.63
C GLN A 77 -5.95 -2.15 1.94
N GLY A 78 -6.62 -2.58 0.86
CA GLY A 78 -7.59 -1.78 0.13
C GLY A 78 -7.58 -2.01 -1.37
N GLU A 79 -8.22 -1.09 -2.09
CA GLU A 79 -8.28 -1.07 -3.55
C GLU A 79 -7.46 0.11 -4.08
N PHE A 80 -6.59 -0.17 -5.05
CA PHE A 80 -5.82 0.80 -5.80
C PHE A 80 -6.26 0.77 -7.27
N SER A 81 -6.34 1.93 -7.91
CA SER A 81 -6.80 2.03 -9.29
C SER A 81 -5.92 2.98 -10.07
N LEU A 82 -5.31 2.47 -11.14
CA LEU A 82 -4.56 3.26 -12.10
C LEU A 82 -5.36 3.38 -13.39
N LYS A 83 -5.47 4.61 -13.91
CA LYS A 83 -5.98 4.86 -15.25
C LYS A 83 -4.76 4.94 -16.16
N ASN A 84 -4.66 4.04 -17.14
CA ASN A 84 -3.74 4.23 -18.25
C ASN A 84 -4.28 5.34 -19.14
N GLU A 85 -3.39 6.12 -19.77
CA GLU A 85 -3.75 7.09 -20.80
C GLU A 85 -3.42 6.52 -22.19
#